data_AF-A0A3Q4HDC6-F1
#
_entry.id   AF-A0A3Q4HDC6-F1
#
_cell.length_a   1.000
_cell.length_b   1.000
_cell.length_c   1.000
_cell.angle_alpha   90.00
_cell.angle_beta   90.00
_cell.angle_gamma   90.00
#
_symmetry.space_group_name_H-M   'P 1'
#
loop_
_entity.id
_entity.type
_entity.pdbx_description
1 polymer ?
#
loop_
_entity_poly.entity_id
_entity_poly.type
_entity_poly.pdbx_seq_one_letter_code
_entity_poly.pdbx_strand_id
1 'polypeptide(L)'
;MSCDSDPYIFTTDTLPSDLRFLPPLANGHLGWRVYNNIMHMGGVYNGEGGRCHRADVPCPLAVKVELEEPVQHTYSLDTHKGIFIHTLSSASATATQSLYSHRHYPNLMVMEILLERQVTSQEPVTVKLVSSFTPQSKDIRFEAGPDYRGVVVIFSRHIFDSLYVRLYFLIITIKQSLSLLKKYAVLQGLKFPWESAVSGREVCPEDIYGQQEIHINGDVTLAFRHYLYLTEDLSMFREGLGSEVIYGVADYWVSRVTWKPEDQKYHLDGVMPPDEYYYNVNDSVYTNTVANLQFAVELAELLQHPAPKEWQAVAEYIKIPFDEEHQYHPEYDGYIKGHPVKQADTVLLGYPLGLPMSPEVRRNDLEAYEPVTNPHGPAMTWGMFAIGWLELGEAEKAQLLLEKCFNNIQGPFQVWSESSDGSGAVNFLTGMGGFLQAVLFGYTGFRLVLNPGNKHFGVFSPQCVHSDTNPGNTKPCNLQVVLKASGTKIPLTPGKAQVQTCSLNISAHPNIPIHKSNASRGHSAS
;
A
#
# COMPACT_ATOMS: atom_id res chain seq x y z
N MET A 1 15.18 11.29 -23.68
CA MET A 1 15.98 10.11 -23.30
C MET A 1 16.38 9.39 -24.57
N SER A 2 17.65 9.08 -24.78
CA SER A 2 18.05 8.24 -25.92
C SER A 2 17.40 6.85 -25.77
N CYS A 3 17.02 6.23 -26.88
CA CYS A 3 16.29 4.95 -26.92
C CYS A 3 17.08 3.73 -26.41
N ASP A 4 18.30 3.92 -25.88
CA ASP A 4 19.29 2.84 -25.62
C ASP A 4 19.55 2.55 -24.13
N SER A 5 18.96 3.30 -23.19
CA SER A 5 19.10 3.03 -21.74
C SER A 5 18.02 2.06 -21.24
N ASP A 6 18.42 1.03 -20.50
CA ASP A 6 17.49 0.09 -19.84
C ASP A 6 16.55 0.86 -18.89
N PRO A 7 15.22 0.84 -19.10
CA PRO A 7 14.28 1.63 -18.30
C PRO A 7 14.23 1.22 -16.82
N TYR A 8 14.80 0.07 -16.45
CA TYR A 8 14.86 -0.41 -15.07
C TYR A 8 16.11 0.05 -14.32
N ILE A 9 17.09 0.64 -15.00
CA ILE A 9 18.40 0.98 -14.43
C ILE A 9 18.56 2.50 -14.37
N PHE A 10 18.54 3.05 -13.15
CA PHE A 10 18.84 4.46 -12.93
C PHE A 10 20.31 4.63 -12.63
N THR A 11 21.03 5.41 -13.46
CA THR A 11 22.48 5.60 -13.34
C THR A 11 22.84 7.07 -13.19
N THR A 12 23.82 7.36 -12.34
CA THR A 12 24.35 8.69 -12.08
C THR A 12 25.82 8.60 -11.66
N ASP A 13 26.56 9.69 -11.81
CA ASP A 13 27.95 9.86 -11.36
C ASP A 13 28.05 10.44 -9.94
N THR A 14 26.94 10.94 -9.38
CA THR A 14 26.89 11.63 -8.09
C THR A 14 25.74 11.12 -7.23
N LEU A 15 25.96 11.04 -5.92
CA LEU A 15 24.88 10.75 -4.97
C LEU A 15 24.05 12.02 -4.73
N PRO A 16 22.76 11.90 -4.39
CA PRO A 16 21.92 13.05 -4.06
C PRO A 16 22.47 13.82 -2.86
N SER A 17 22.36 15.15 -2.89
CA SER A 17 22.74 16.03 -1.78
C SER A 17 21.84 15.83 -0.56
N ASP A 18 20.55 15.60 -0.78
CA ASP A 18 19.61 15.16 0.25
C ASP A 18 19.67 13.63 0.40
N LEU A 19 20.23 13.19 1.52
CA LEU A 19 20.44 11.78 1.84
C LEU A 19 19.14 10.99 2.02
N ARG A 20 17.98 11.65 2.14
CA ARG A 20 16.68 11.00 2.17
C ARG A 20 16.36 10.29 0.84
N PHE A 21 16.92 10.77 -0.27
CA PHE A 21 16.73 10.22 -1.61
C PHE A 21 17.81 9.21 -2.04
N LEU A 22 18.65 8.75 -1.10
CA LEU A 22 19.50 7.60 -1.36
C LEU A 22 18.65 6.36 -1.66
N PRO A 23 19.13 5.45 -2.53
CA PRO A 23 18.38 4.27 -2.93
C PRO A 23 17.90 3.43 -1.74
N PRO A 24 16.59 3.17 -1.62
CA PRO A 24 16.08 2.18 -0.68
C PRO A 24 16.32 0.76 -1.22
N LEU A 25 16.81 -0.14 -0.37
CA LEU A 25 16.90 -1.57 -0.65
C LEU A 25 16.10 -2.31 0.40
N ALA A 26 15.16 -3.16 -0.02
CA ALA A 26 14.34 -3.93 0.90
C ALA A 26 13.81 -5.23 0.26
N ASN A 27 13.57 -6.24 1.09
CA ASN A 27 12.88 -7.48 0.70
C ASN A 27 11.48 -7.62 1.34
N GLY A 28 11.00 -6.58 2.02
CA GLY A 28 9.74 -6.57 2.76
C GLY A 28 9.88 -7.02 4.22
N HIS A 29 11.01 -7.63 4.60
CA HIS A 29 11.35 -7.92 5.99
C HIS A 29 12.48 -7.02 6.49
N LEU A 30 13.62 -7.01 5.80
CA LEU A 30 14.73 -6.09 6.04
C LEU A 30 14.71 -4.98 5.00
N GLY A 31 15.10 -3.78 5.40
CA GLY A 31 15.35 -2.71 4.46
C GLY A 31 16.17 -1.56 5.03
N TRP A 32 16.96 -0.92 4.18
CA TRP A 32 17.77 0.25 4.52
C TRP A 32 17.96 1.16 3.31
N ARG A 33 18.40 2.40 3.55
CA ARG A 33 18.91 3.26 2.47
C ARG A 33 20.39 3.02 2.32
N VAL A 34 20.88 2.88 1.10
CA VAL A 34 22.30 2.64 0.81
C VAL A 34 23.19 3.62 1.58
N TYR A 35 24.26 3.09 2.20
CA TYR A 35 25.22 3.80 3.07
C TYR A 35 24.69 4.40 4.38
N ASN A 36 23.39 4.32 4.64
CA ASN A 36 22.83 4.73 5.92
C ASN A 36 23.22 3.74 7.03
N ASN A 37 23.50 4.25 8.22
CA ASN A 37 23.84 3.45 9.41
C ASN A 37 22.61 2.84 10.10
N ILE A 38 21.40 3.16 9.64
CA ILE A 38 20.14 2.61 10.15
C ILE A 38 19.49 1.70 9.09
N MET A 39 19.10 0.52 9.52
CA MET A 39 18.20 -0.41 8.84
C MET A 39 16.93 -0.62 9.67
N HIS A 40 15.88 -1.11 9.03
CA HIS A 40 14.63 -1.47 9.70
C HIS A 40 14.30 -2.94 9.43
N MET A 41 13.65 -3.56 10.42
CA MET A 41 13.18 -4.94 10.35
C MET A 41 11.67 -4.98 10.62
N GLY A 42 10.94 -5.69 9.76
CA GLY A 42 9.50 -5.84 9.87
C GLY A 42 9.11 -6.49 11.20
N GLY A 43 8.20 -5.83 11.92
CA GLY A 43 7.73 -6.29 13.24
C GLY A 43 8.54 -5.75 14.42
N VAL A 44 9.62 -4.99 14.20
CA VAL A 44 10.44 -4.41 15.28
C VAL A 44 10.10 -2.94 15.48
N TYR A 45 9.60 -2.60 16.66
CA TYR A 45 9.13 -1.28 17.04
C TYR A 45 9.65 -0.90 18.43
N ASN A 46 9.75 0.39 18.71
CA ASN A 46 10.08 0.94 20.02
C ASN A 46 9.13 2.10 20.37
N GLY A 47 8.94 2.35 21.67
CA GLY A 47 8.04 3.39 22.19
C GLY A 47 6.63 2.89 22.54
N GLU A 48 5.80 3.81 23.06
CA GLU A 48 4.42 3.55 23.47
C GLU A 48 3.50 4.68 23.01
N GLY A 49 2.26 4.31 22.62
CA GLY A 49 1.24 5.24 22.12
C GLY A 49 1.77 6.07 20.95
N GLY A 50 1.49 7.38 20.98
CA GLY A 50 1.97 8.37 20.02
C GLY A 50 3.49 8.47 19.81
N ARG A 51 4.30 7.80 20.65
CA ARG A 51 5.77 7.75 20.49
C ARG A 51 6.26 6.45 19.87
N CYS A 52 5.36 5.53 19.56
CA CYS A 52 5.71 4.25 18.95
C CYS A 52 6.19 4.47 17.51
N HIS A 53 7.33 3.90 17.15
CA HIS A 53 7.92 3.99 15.82
C HIS A 53 8.66 2.69 15.49
N ARG A 54 8.98 2.48 14.20
CA ARG A 54 9.86 1.37 13.80
C ARG A 54 11.22 1.57 14.45
N ALA A 55 11.77 0.53 15.04
CA ALA A 55 13.04 0.65 15.76
C ALA A 55 14.21 0.85 14.79
N ASP A 56 15.10 1.77 15.14
CA ASP A 56 16.37 1.98 14.47
C ASP A 56 17.30 0.80 14.76
N VAL A 57 17.53 -0.07 13.78
CA VAL A 57 18.49 -1.18 13.90
C VAL A 57 19.81 -0.75 13.23
N PRO A 58 20.98 -0.94 13.85
CA PRO A 58 22.23 -0.55 13.22
C PRO A 58 22.53 -1.41 12.00
N CYS A 59 22.88 -0.77 10.88
CA CYS A 59 23.08 -1.43 9.60
C CYS A 59 24.53 -1.88 9.41
N PRO A 60 24.83 -3.19 9.40
CA PRO A 60 26.19 -3.70 9.15
C PRO A 60 26.68 -3.42 7.72
N LEU A 61 25.77 -3.12 6.78
CA LEU A 61 26.10 -2.78 5.39
C LEU A 61 26.19 -1.27 5.14
N ALA A 62 26.35 -0.47 6.19
CA ALA A 62 26.75 0.92 6.10
C ALA A 62 28.25 1.02 5.73
N VAL A 63 28.60 0.51 4.55
CA VAL A 63 29.97 0.34 4.07
C VAL A 63 30.10 0.99 2.69
N LYS A 64 31.13 1.82 2.51
CA LYS A 64 31.53 2.39 1.22
C LYS A 64 32.85 1.78 0.76
N VAL A 65 32.97 1.60 -0.55
CA VAL A 65 34.21 1.19 -1.20
C VAL A 65 34.95 2.42 -1.68
N GLU A 66 36.25 2.48 -1.40
CA GLU A 66 37.16 3.54 -1.85
C GLU A 66 38.45 2.94 -2.42
N LEU A 67 39.01 3.60 -3.44
CA LEU A 67 40.35 3.34 -3.97
C LEU A 67 41.28 4.50 -3.59
N GLU A 68 42.58 4.23 -3.46
CA GLU A 68 43.56 5.27 -3.06
C GLU A 68 43.91 6.25 -4.19
N GLU A 69 43.59 5.88 -5.42
CA GLU A 69 43.83 6.67 -6.62
C GLU A 69 42.59 7.44 -7.07
N PRO A 70 42.73 8.48 -7.91
CA PRO A 70 41.58 9.16 -8.50
C PRO A 70 40.69 8.20 -9.28
N VAL A 71 39.39 8.25 -9.02
CA VAL A 71 38.38 7.36 -9.59
C VAL A 71 37.26 8.14 -10.25
N GLN A 72 36.72 7.57 -11.32
CA GLN A 72 35.40 7.91 -11.81
C GLN A 72 34.37 7.05 -11.07
N HIS A 73 33.33 7.69 -10.55
CA HIS A 73 32.23 7.01 -9.88
C HIS A 73 31.07 6.78 -10.84
N THR A 74 30.42 5.64 -10.68
CA THR A 74 29.12 5.36 -11.31
C THR A 74 28.26 4.62 -10.29
N TYR A 75 27.09 5.17 -10.03
CA TYR A 75 26.09 4.62 -9.13
C TYR A 75 24.87 4.21 -9.94
N SER A 76 24.43 2.97 -9.78
CA SER A 76 23.29 2.42 -10.51
C SER A 76 22.33 1.74 -9.56
N LEU A 77 21.02 1.96 -9.75
CA LEU A 77 19.95 1.21 -9.12
C LEU A 77 19.23 0.39 -10.19
N ASP A 78 19.42 -0.93 -10.16
CA ASP A 78 18.66 -1.88 -10.98
C ASP A 78 17.38 -2.25 -10.22
N THR A 79 16.26 -1.65 -10.62
CA THR A 79 14.94 -1.86 -10.00
C THR A 79 14.32 -3.19 -10.37
N HIS A 80 14.72 -3.80 -11.50
CA HIS A 80 14.26 -5.12 -11.89
C HIS A 80 14.87 -6.21 -10.99
N LYS A 81 16.14 -6.06 -10.62
CA LYS A 81 16.82 -6.98 -9.69
C LYS A 81 16.75 -6.56 -8.22
N GLY A 82 16.48 -5.29 -7.94
CA GLY A 82 16.53 -4.72 -6.59
C GLY A 82 17.96 -4.66 -6.05
N ILE A 83 18.92 -4.30 -6.91
CA ILE A 83 20.35 -4.24 -6.58
C ILE A 83 20.86 -2.83 -6.81
N PHE A 84 21.57 -2.30 -5.83
CA PHE A 84 22.38 -1.09 -5.99
C PHE A 84 23.82 -1.47 -6.33
N ILE A 85 24.40 -0.77 -7.30
CA ILE A 85 25.75 -1.00 -7.80
C ILE A 85 26.53 0.30 -7.73
N HIS A 86 27.69 0.29 -7.09
CA HIS A 86 28.66 1.38 -7.10
C HIS A 86 29.95 0.90 -7.76
N THR A 87 30.27 1.48 -8.91
CA THR A 87 31.50 1.20 -9.65
C THR A 87 32.46 2.37 -9.51
N LEU A 88 33.70 2.05 -9.13
CA LEU A 88 34.84 2.95 -9.09
C LEU A 88 35.82 2.50 -10.17
N SER A 89 36.04 3.35 -11.16
CA SER A 89 36.97 3.09 -12.26
C SER A 89 38.17 4.01 -12.17
N SER A 90 39.36 3.43 -12.10
CA SER A 90 40.64 4.13 -12.15
C SER A 90 41.46 3.69 -13.36
N ALA A 91 42.69 4.21 -13.47
CA ALA A 91 43.64 3.74 -14.48
C ALA A 91 44.14 2.30 -14.20
N SER A 92 44.18 1.89 -12.93
CA SER A 92 44.78 0.61 -12.53
C SER A 92 43.77 -0.52 -12.34
N ALA A 93 42.54 -0.19 -11.92
CA ALA A 93 41.52 -1.16 -11.55
C ALA A 93 40.09 -0.62 -11.65
N THR A 94 39.14 -1.55 -11.65
CA THR A 94 37.72 -1.30 -11.47
C THR A 94 37.25 -2.05 -10.24
N ALA A 95 36.67 -1.33 -9.27
CA ALA A 95 36.05 -1.93 -8.10
C ALA A 95 34.54 -1.73 -8.17
N THR A 96 33.77 -2.81 -8.06
CA THR A 96 32.31 -2.80 -8.09
C THR A 96 31.76 -3.33 -6.79
N GLN A 97 31.03 -2.50 -6.06
CA GLN A 97 30.25 -2.86 -4.89
C GLN A 97 28.79 -3.11 -5.30
N SER A 98 28.25 -4.28 -4.98
CA SER A 98 26.82 -4.57 -5.13
C SER A 98 26.17 -4.75 -3.77
N LEU A 99 25.00 -4.13 -3.55
CA LEU A 99 24.24 -4.15 -2.30
C LEU A 99 22.80 -4.57 -2.58
N TYR A 100 22.27 -5.53 -1.81
CA TYR A 100 20.87 -5.94 -1.90
C TYR A 100 20.36 -6.67 -0.65
N SER A 101 19.03 -6.62 -0.45
CA SER A 101 18.32 -7.53 0.46
C SER A 101 17.92 -8.79 -0.30
N HIS A 102 18.28 -9.98 0.20
CA HIS A 102 17.97 -11.21 -0.50
C HIS A 102 16.45 -11.45 -0.52
N ARG A 103 15.87 -11.72 -1.71
CA ARG A 103 14.42 -11.90 -1.87
C ARG A 103 13.88 -13.23 -1.31
N HIS A 104 14.64 -14.33 -1.47
CA HIS A 104 14.26 -15.65 -0.94
C HIS A 104 14.58 -15.85 0.54
N TYR A 105 15.77 -15.46 1.00
CA TYR A 105 16.18 -15.51 2.40
C TYR A 105 15.91 -14.16 3.08
N PRO A 106 14.78 -14.00 3.80
CA PRO A 106 14.33 -12.69 4.27
C PRO A 106 15.29 -12.03 5.27
N ASN A 107 16.10 -12.84 5.97
CA ASN A 107 17.05 -12.39 7.00
C ASN A 107 18.46 -12.11 6.46
N LEU A 108 18.66 -12.17 5.14
CA LEU A 108 19.99 -12.01 4.52
C LEU A 108 20.07 -10.70 3.77
N MET A 109 21.08 -9.90 4.10
CA MET A 109 21.54 -8.76 3.30
C MET A 109 22.91 -9.12 2.74
N VAL A 110 23.19 -8.66 1.52
CA VAL A 110 24.41 -9.03 0.80
C VAL A 110 25.16 -7.78 0.36
N MET A 111 26.47 -7.84 0.56
CA MET A 111 27.45 -6.95 -0.07
C MET A 111 28.44 -7.82 -0.84
N GLU A 112 28.54 -7.58 -2.14
CA GLU A 112 29.53 -8.21 -3.01
C GLU A 112 30.52 -7.16 -3.49
N ILE A 113 31.79 -7.54 -3.56
CA ILE A 113 32.85 -6.68 -4.09
C ILE A 113 33.57 -7.46 -5.16
N LEU A 114 33.53 -6.93 -6.38
CA LEU A 114 34.29 -7.43 -7.52
C LEU A 114 35.43 -6.44 -7.78
N LEU A 115 36.66 -6.94 -7.85
CA LEU A 115 37.84 -6.15 -8.20
C LEU A 115 38.44 -6.70 -9.49
N GLU A 116 38.47 -5.87 -10.52
CA GLU A 116 39.06 -6.17 -11.81
C GLU A 116 40.29 -5.31 -12.03
N ARG A 117 41.44 -5.94 -12.26
CA ARG A 117 42.68 -5.22 -12.55
C ARG A 117 42.72 -4.89 -14.04
N GLN A 118 42.96 -3.62 -14.38
CA GLN A 118 43.01 -3.12 -15.75
C GLN A 118 44.43 -3.09 -16.34
N VAL A 119 45.45 -3.25 -15.48
CA VAL A 119 46.87 -3.20 -15.87
C VAL A 119 47.59 -4.54 -15.64
N THR A 120 48.71 -4.74 -16.31
CA THR A 120 49.57 -5.92 -16.15
C THR A 120 50.54 -5.81 -14.96
N SER A 121 50.58 -4.64 -14.30
CA SER A 121 51.42 -4.41 -13.12
C SER A 121 51.11 -5.40 -12.00
N GLN A 122 52.16 -5.86 -11.32
CA GLN A 122 52.08 -6.74 -10.14
C GLN A 122 51.90 -5.96 -8.83
N GLU A 123 51.91 -4.63 -8.87
CA GLU A 123 51.72 -3.81 -7.67
C GLU A 123 50.36 -4.09 -7.00
N PRO A 124 50.28 -4.11 -5.66
CA PRO A 124 49.02 -4.33 -4.96
C PRO A 124 47.99 -3.24 -5.30
N VAL A 125 46.74 -3.64 -5.53
CA VAL A 125 45.61 -2.70 -5.60
C VAL A 125 44.89 -2.77 -4.25
N THR A 126 44.88 -1.65 -3.53
CA THR A 126 44.25 -1.55 -2.21
C THR A 126 42.83 -1.02 -2.35
N VAL A 127 41.87 -1.80 -1.88
CA VAL A 127 40.45 -1.40 -1.76
C VAL A 127 40.15 -1.16 -0.28
N LYS A 128 39.71 0.06 0.06
CA LYS A 128 39.32 0.42 1.42
C LYS A 128 37.82 0.23 1.60
N LEU A 129 37.45 -0.47 2.67
CA LEU A 129 36.06 -0.62 3.11
C LEU A 129 35.83 0.31 4.29
N VAL A 130 35.17 1.44 4.02
CA VAL A 130 34.88 2.45 5.03
C VAL A 130 33.52 2.15 5.62
N SER A 131 33.49 1.62 6.84
CA SER A 131 32.25 1.32 7.56
C SER A 131 31.92 2.42 8.57
N SER A 132 30.66 2.85 8.61
CA SER A 132 30.11 3.68 9.67
C SER A 132 29.29 2.87 10.69
N PHE A 133 29.36 1.54 10.62
CA PHE A 133 28.62 0.65 11.51
C PHE A 133 29.07 0.82 12.96
N THR A 134 28.11 1.00 13.84
CA THR A 134 28.28 0.89 15.28
C THR A 134 27.21 -0.06 15.83
N PRO A 135 27.52 -1.01 16.73
CA PRO A 135 26.53 -1.92 17.29
C PRO A 135 25.70 -1.25 18.39
N GLN A 136 25.25 -0.02 18.16
CA GLN A 136 24.55 0.82 19.11
C GLN A 136 23.25 1.34 18.49
N SER A 137 22.14 1.15 19.20
CA SER A 137 20.85 1.72 18.86
C SER A 137 20.29 2.46 20.06
N LYS A 138 19.52 3.51 19.79
CA LYS A 138 18.70 4.20 20.81
C LYS A 138 17.47 3.38 21.20
N ASP A 139 17.04 2.49 20.31
CA ASP A 139 15.81 1.71 20.44
C ASP A 139 16.05 0.27 20.89
N ILE A 140 17.20 -0.28 20.55
CA ILE A 140 17.53 -1.68 20.82
C ILE A 140 18.76 -1.77 21.68
N ARG A 141 18.60 -2.43 22.84
CA ARG A 141 19.73 -2.83 23.67
C ARG A 141 20.27 -4.16 23.18
N PHE A 142 21.51 -4.12 22.72
CA PHE A 142 22.24 -5.28 22.25
C PHE A 142 23.06 -5.92 23.38
N GLU A 143 22.97 -7.23 23.53
CA GLU A 143 23.78 -8.02 24.46
C GLU A 143 24.73 -8.94 23.69
N ALA A 144 25.98 -9.03 24.16
CA ALA A 144 26.97 -9.92 23.57
C ALA A 144 26.58 -11.38 23.81
N GLY A 145 26.45 -12.15 22.72
CA GLY A 145 26.23 -13.59 22.76
C GLY A 145 27.53 -14.39 22.84
N PRO A 146 27.45 -15.71 23.11
CA PRO A 146 28.60 -16.60 22.98
C PRO A 146 29.14 -16.58 21.54
N ASP A 147 30.46 -16.46 21.41
CA ASP A 147 31.17 -16.55 20.12
C ASP A 147 30.88 -17.92 19.48
N TYR A 148 30.30 -17.91 18.28
CA TYR A 148 30.08 -19.14 17.51
C TYR A 148 30.94 -19.10 16.25
N ARG A 149 32.08 -19.78 16.29
CA ARG A 149 33.00 -19.97 15.15
C ARG A 149 33.46 -18.66 14.50
N GLY A 150 33.76 -17.63 15.28
CA GLY A 150 34.23 -16.33 14.78
C GLY A 150 33.13 -15.40 14.31
N VAL A 151 31.87 -15.72 14.62
CA VAL A 151 30.70 -14.86 14.40
C VAL A 151 30.34 -14.19 15.72
N VAL A 152 30.43 -12.86 15.76
CA VAL A 152 29.91 -12.08 16.89
C VAL A 152 28.39 -12.08 16.79
N VAL A 153 27.75 -12.91 17.60
CA VAL A 153 26.29 -12.94 17.71
C VAL A 153 25.86 -11.85 18.68
N ILE A 154 25.13 -10.87 18.17
CA ILE A 154 24.53 -9.83 18.99
C ILE A 154 23.06 -10.19 19.20
N PHE A 155 22.68 -10.50 20.44
CA PHE A 155 21.29 -10.80 20.76
C PHE A 155 20.55 -9.51 21.14
N SER A 156 19.32 -9.40 20.66
CA SER A 156 18.30 -8.55 21.28
C SER A 156 17.30 -9.48 21.95
N ARG A 157 17.01 -9.27 23.24
CA ARG A 157 15.92 -9.99 23.90
C ARG A 157 14.60 -9.38 23.45
N HIS A 158 13.95 -9.96 22.43
CA HIS A 158 12.49 -10.09 22.34
C HIS A 158 12.12 -11.12 21.26
N ILE A 159 11.15 -11.97 21.60
CA ILE A 159 10.70 -13.18 20.90
C ILE A 159 9.54 -12.81 19.98
N PHE A 160 9.56 -13.17 18.69
CA PHE A 160 8.40 -13.71 17.97
C PHE A 160 8.86 -14.49 16.72
N ASP A 161 8.31 -15.70 16.55
CA ASP A 161 8.58 -16.63 15.45
C ASP A 161 7.70 -16.35 14.22
N SER A 162 8.35 -16.46 13.04
CA SER A 162 7.79 -16.75 11.70
C SER A 162 6.80 -15.74 11.08
N LEU A 163 7.17 -15.22 9.91
CA LEU A 163 6.47 -14.19 9.14
C LEU A 163 6.05 -14.75 7.77
N TYR A 164 4.74 -14.79 7.48
CA TYR A 164 4.18 -14.87 6.12
C TYR A 164 3.34 -13.61 5.89
N VAL A 165 3.74 -12.75 4.95
CA VAL A 165 3.38 -11.32 4.94
C VAL A 165 2.60 -10.93 3.68
N ARG A 166 1.36 -10.49 3.88
CA ARG A 166 0.82 -9.20 3.38
C ARG A 166 -0.64 -9.01 3.80
N LEU A 167 -1.45 -10.07 3.76
CA LEU A 167 -2.81 -10.07 4.35
C LEU A 167 -2.79 -10.45 5.85
N TYR A 168 -1.85 -11.31 6.24
CA TYR A 168 -1.69 -11.74 7.63
C TYR A 168 -1.23 -10.63 8.58
N PHE A 169 -0.60 -9.54 8.10
CA PHE A 169 -0.24 -8.44 9.00
C PHE A 169 -1.51 -7.77 9.54
N LEU A 170 -2.50 -7.52 8.66
CA LEU A 170 -3.83 -7.10 9.08
C LEU A 170 -4.45 -8.14 10.04
N ILE A 171 -4.41 -9.44 9.71
CA ILE A 171 -5.03 -10.51 10.53
C ILE A 171 -4.34 -10.74 11.89
N ILE A 172 -3.02 -10.58 12.00
CA ILE A 172 -2.26 -10.70 13.26
C ILE A 172 -2.52 -9.47 14.14
N THR A 173 -2.49 -8.28 13.55
CA THR A 173 -2.93 -7.04 14.20
C THR A 173 -4.38 -7.19 14.66
N ILE A 174 -5.28 -7.76 13.84
CA ILE A 174 -6.67 -8.08 14.16
C ILE A 174 -6.78 -9.02 15.37
N LYS A 175 -6.02 -10.12 15.47
CA LYS A 175 -6.09 -11.02 16.63
C LYS A 175 -5.70 -10.31 17.93
N GLN A 176 -4.71 -9.43 17.88
CA GLN A 176 -4.30 -8.63 19.03
C GLN A 176 -5.33 -7.53 19.34
N SER A 177 -5.83 -6.81 18.33
CA SER A 177 -6.91 -5.82 18.44
C SER A 177 -8.20 -6.42 18.99
N LEU A 178 -8.62 -7.61 18.55
CA LEU A 178 -9.81 -8.32 19.07
C LEU A 178 -9.73 -8.62 20.57
N SER A 179 -8.53 -8.98 21.06
CA SER A 179 -8.30 -9.23 22.49
C SER A 179 -8.29 -7.94 23.34
N LEU A 180 -7.87 -6.82 22.75
CA LEU A 180 -7.77 -5.52 23.41
C LEU A 180 -9.07 -4.71 23.33
N LEU A 181 -9.80 -4.78 22.22
CA LEU A 181 -11.10 -4.12 22.01
C LEU A 181 -12.15 -4.63 22.99
N LYS A 182 -12.17 -5.94 23.30
CA LYS A 182 -13.01 -6.50 24.37
C LYS A 182 -12.74 -5.92 25.76
N LYS A 183 -11.60 -5.26 25.98
CA LYS A 183 -11.16 -4.79 27.30
C LYS A 183 -11.37 -3.29 27.53
N TYR A 184 -11.56 -2.49 26.47
CA TYR A 184 -11.54 -1.02 26.55
C TYR A 184 -12.68 -0.30 25.81
N ALA A 185 -13.60 -1.00 25.15
CA ALA A 185 -14.61 -0.34 24.33
C ALA A 185 -15.80 0.19 25.17
N VAL A 186 -16.04 1.51 25.09
CA VAL A 186 -17.29 2.18 25.53
C VAL A 186 -18.39 2.00 24.46
N LEU A 187 -17.99 1.78 23.21
CA LEU A 187 -18.84 1.45 22.07
C LEU A 187 -18.81 -0.07 21.80
N GLN A 188 -19.85 -0.61 21.20
CA GLN A 188 -19.85 -2.03 20.78
C GLN A 188 -19.10 -2.19 19.45
N GLY A 189 -18.52 -3.36 19.20
CA GLY A 189 -17.86 -3.68 17.92
C GLY A 189 -16.33 -3.49 17.89
N LEU A 190 -15.77 -3.54 16.68
CA LEU A 190 -14.35 -3.51 16.37
C LEU A 190 -14.01 -2.18 15.68
N LYS A 191 -13.11 -1.42 16.28
CA LYS A 191 -12.55 -0.20 15.70
C LYS A 191 -11.05 -0.36 15.44
N PHE A 192 -10.63 -0.20 14.19
CA PHE A 192 -9.23 -0.08 13.80
C PHE A 192 -8.65 1.26 14.23
N PRO A 193 -7.38 1.30 14.68
CA PRO A 193 -6.69 2.55 14.91
C PRO A 193 -6.38 3.26 13.58
N TRP A 194 -6.21 4.59 13.64
CA TRP A 194 -5.74 5.38 12.51
C TRP A 194 -4.30 5.01 12.15
N GLU A 195 -3.40 5.01 13.15
CA GLU A 195 -2.05 4.49 12.99
C GLU A 195 -1.84 3.24 13.85
N SER A 196 -1.25 2.21 13.27
CA SER A 196 -1.00 0.94 13.96
C SER A 196 0.44 0.47 13.84
N ALA A 197 0.91 -0.15 14.93
CA ALA A 197 2.18 -0.86 15.00
C ALA A 197 1.95 -2.35 15.30
N VAL A 198 2.98 -3.05 15.79
CA VAL A 198 2.92 -4.49 16.07
C VAL A 198 1.79 -4.89 17.02
N SER A 199 1.37 -4.01 17.93
CA SER A 199 0.36 -4.34 18.98
C SER A 199 -1.10 -4.21 18.53
N GLY A 200 -1.37 -3.61 17.38
CA GLY A 200 -2.74 -3.30 16.95
C GLY A 200 -3.46 -2.20 17.73
N ARG A 201 -2.75 -1.50 18.62
CA ARG A 201 -3.24 -0.31 19.32
C ARG A 201 -3.05 0.95 18.48
N GLU A 202 -3.83 1.97 18.82
CA GLU A 202 -3.63 3.34 18.35
C GLU A 202 -2.24 3.82 18.77
N VAL A 203 -1.48 4.29 17.78
CA VAL A 203 -0.17 4.88 17.97
C VAL A 203 -0.04 6.24 17.27
N CYS A 204 -1.14 6.79 16.76
CA CYS A 204 -1.14 8.13 16.21
C CYS A 204 -0.71 9.14 17.30
N PRO A 205 0.25 10.03 17.03
CA PRO A 205 0.69 11.04 17.99
C PRO A 205 -0.41 12.00 18.44
N GLU A 206 -1.37 12.28 17.55
CA GLU A 206 -2.43 13.23 17.77
C GLU A 206 -3.78 12.50 17.89
N ASP A 207 -4.42 12.65 19.05
CA ASP A 207 -5.64 11.92 19.39
C ASP A 207 -6.81 12.20 18.41
N ILE A 208 -6.84 13.37 17.77
CA ILE A 208 -7.95 13.79 16.91
C ILE A 208 -8.15 12.84 15.72
N TYR A 209 -7.06 12.42 15.05
CA TYR A 209 -7.13 11.49 13.92
C TYR A 209 -7.63 10.13 14.38
N GLY A 210 -7.02 9.59 15.44
CA GLY A 210 -7.45 8.34 16.05
C GLY A 210 -8.91 8.37 16.54
N GLN A 211 -9.44 9.52 16.94
CA GLN A 211 -10.82 9.66 17.41
C GLN A 211 -11.85 9.87 16.28
N GLN A 212 -11.53 10.68 15.27
CA GLN A 212 -12.49 11.21 14.29
C GLN A 212 -12.28 10.68 12.87
N GLU A 213 -11.06 10.28 12.48
CA GLU A 213 -10.75 9.77 11.14
C GLU A 213 -11.05 8.26 11.06
N ILE A 214 -12.33 7.96 11.25
CA ILE A 214 -12.81 6.60 11.50
C ILE A 214 -13.11 5.82 10.21
N HIS A 215 -12.92 6.43 9.04
CA HIS A 215 -13.17 5.79 7.74
C HIS A 215 -12.25 4.58 7.49
N ILE A 216 -11.10 4.49 8.17
CA ILE A 216 -10.18 3.34 8.13
C ILE A 216 -10.89 1.99 8.36
N ASN A 217 -11.96 1.98 9.17
CA ASN A 217 -12.78 0.79 9.41
C ASN A 217 -13.49 0.30 8.13
N GLY A 218 -14.04 1.25 7.38
CA GLY A 218 -14.65 1.00 6.08
C GLY A 218 -13.61 0.67 5.00
N ASP A 219 -12.44 1.30 5.03
CA ASP A 219 -11.34 1.01 4.09
C ASP A 219 -10.78 -0.41 4.25
N VAL A 220 -10.64 -0.86 5.50
CA VAL A 220 -10.27 -2.26 5.79
C VAL A 220 -11.35 -3.19 5.25
N THR A 221 -12.62 -2.89 5.52
CA THR A 221 -13.76 -3.67 5.01
C THR A 221 -13.76 -3.74 3.48
N LEU A 222 -13.45 -2.64 2.80
CA LEU A 222 -13.27 -2.56 1.35
C LEU A 222 -12.13 -3.46 0.85
N ALA A 223 -11.00 -3.50 1.55
CA ALA A 223 -9.89 -4.38 1.21
C ALA A 223 -10.27 -5.86 1.33
N PHE A 224 -11.00 -6.25 2.38
CA PHE A 224 -11.55 -7.61 2.52
C PHE A 224 -12.56 -7.93 1.41
N ARG A 225 -13.43 -6.99 1.04
CA ARG A 225 -14.36 -7.12 -0.09
C ARG A 225 -13.61 -7.39 -1.39
N HIS A 226 -12.62 -6.57 -1.72
CA HIS A 226 -11.79 -6.76 -2.91
C HIS A 226 -11.05 -8.10 -2.89
N TYR A 227 -10.52 -8.51 -1.73
CA TYR A 227 -9.89 -9.82 -1.58
C TYR A 227 -10.87 -10.96 -1.90
N LEU A 228 -12.07 -10.94 -1.31
CA LEU A 228 -13.09 -11.96 -1.59
C LEU A 228 -13.44 -11.98 -3.07
N TYR A 229 -13.64 -10.81 -3.68
CA TYR A 229 -14.07 -10.70 -5.07
C TYR A 229 -12.98 -11.17 -6.05
N LEU A 230 -11.70 -11.02 -5.68
CA LEU A 230 -10.57 -11.44 -6.50
C LEU A 230 -10.22 -12.92 -6.35
N THR A 231 -10.39 -13.47 -5.15
CA THR A 231 -9.87 -14.80 -4.80
C THR A 231 -10.95 -15.87 -4.65
N GLU A 232 -12.20 -15.44 -4.40
CA GLU A 232 -13.31 -16.29 -3.99
C GLU A 232 -13.00 -17.13 -2.74
N ASP A 233 -11.97 -16.78 -1.96
CA ASP A 233 -11.49 -17.56 -0.83
C ASP A 233 -12.36 -17.34 0.42
N LEU A 234 -13.42 -18.15 0.52
CA LEU A 234 -14.29 -18.19 1.70
C LEU A 234 -13.59 -18.79 2.93
N SER A 235 -12.48 -19.53 2.78
CA SER A 235 -11.76 -20.10 3.94
C SER A 235 -11.12 -19.00 4.79
N MET A 236 -10.68 -17.90 4.17
CA MET A 236 -10.19 -16.72 4.89
C MET A 236 -11.26 -16.14 5.83
N PHE A 237 -12.53 -16.20 5.45
CA PHE A 237 -13.62 -15.68 6.27
C PHE A 237 -14.13 -16.67 7.30
N ARG A 238 -14.16 -17.98 7.00
CA ARG A 238 -14.62 -19.04 7.91
C ARG A 238 -13.57 -19.45 8.94
N GLU A 239 -12.33 -19.66 8.50
CA GLU A 239 -11.24 -20.20 9.31
C GLU A 239 -10.22 -19.11 9.66
N GLY A 240 -9.99 -18.17 8.73
CA GLY A 240 -9.05 -17.05 8.90
C GLY A 240 -9.58 -15.88 9.74
N LEU A 241 -10.79 -16.00 10.30
CA LEU A 241 -11.50 -14.98 11.10
C LEU A 241 -11.86 -13.70 10.34
N GLY A 242 -11.82 -13.70 9.00
CA GLY A 242 -12.24 -12.54 8.21
C GLY A 242 -13.68 -12.11 8.49
N SER A 243 -14.60 -13.06 8.74
CA SER A 243 -15.98 -12.74 9.10
C SER A 243 -16.10 -12.00 10.44
N GLU A 244 -15.33 -12.40 11.47
CA GLU A 244 -15.32 -11.72 12.77
C GLU A 244 -14.89 -10.26 12.66
N VAL A 245 -13.97 -9.95 11.74
CA VAL A 245 -13.53 -8.58 11.47
C VAL A 245 -14.67 -7.75 10.89
N ILE A 246 -15.29 -8.26 9.82
CA ILE A 246 -16.33 -7.53 9.09
C ILE A 246 -17.55 -7.33 9.96
N TYR A 247 -17.97 -8.35 10.71
CA TYR A 247 -19.10 -8.25 11.63
C TYR A 247 -18.77 -7.33 12.82
N GLY A 248 -17.56 -7.41 13.37
CA GLY A 248 -17.13 -6.49 14.42
C GLY A 248 -17.15 -5.03 13.96
N VAL A 249 -16.67 -4.74 12.75
CA VAL A 249 -16.73 -3.39 12.17
C VAL A 249 -18.18 -2.97 11.89
N ALA A 250 -19.03 -3.88 11.42
CA ALA A 250 -20.45 -3.61 11.22
C ALA A 250 -21.14 -3.19 12.53
N ASP A 251 -20.89 -3.93 13.62
CA ASP A 251 -21.40 -3.60 14.96
C ASP A 251 -20.85 -2.25 15.46
N TYR A 252 -19.60 -1.91 15.13
CA TYR A 252 -19.04 -0.61 15.43
C TYR A 252 -19.80 0.51 14.73
N TRP A 253 -20.07 0.37 13.42
CA TRP A 253 -20.84 1.35 12.68
C TRP A 253 -22.27 1.51 13.20
N VAL A 254 -22.96 0.40 13.48
CA VAL A 254 -24.29 0.43 14.13
C VAL A 254 -24.25 1.20 15.45
N SER A 255 -23.19 1.02 16.24
CA SER A 255 -23.04 1.75 17.52
C SER A 255 -22.75 3.25 17.36
N ARG A 256 -22.28 3.68 16.18
CA ARG A 256 -21.77 5.04 15.94
C ARG A 256 -22.76 5.94 15.19
N VAL A 257 -23.63 5.35 14.38
CA VAL A 257 -24.67 6.09 13.65
C VAL A 257 -25.84 6.45 14.55
N THR A 258 -26.52 7.55 14.22
CA THR A 258 -27.74 8.00 14.91
C THR A 258 -28.88 8.15 13.90
N TRP A 259 -30.04 7.54 14.19
CA TRP A 259 -31.24 7.74 13.38
C TRP A 259 -31.81 9.14 13.61
N LYS A 260 -32.01 9.92 12.54
CA LYS A 260 -32.69 11.23 12.58
C LYS A 260 -34.08 11.09 11.95
N PRO A 261 -35.17 11.21 12.73
CA PRO A 261 -36.54 11.06 12.22
C PRO A 261 -36.94 12.10 11.16
N GLU A 262 -36.24 13.23 11.11
CA GLU A 262 -36.56 14.38 10.25
C GLU A 262 -36.41 14.05 8.76
N ASP A 263 -35.37 13.30 8.39
CA ASP A 263 -35.12 12.85 7.01
C ASP A 263 -35.16 11.32 6.85
N GLN A 264 -35.45 10.59 7.94
CA GLN A 264 -35.52 9.12 7.99
C GLN A 264 -34.22 8.45 7.54
N LYS A 265 -33.09 8.98 8.00
CA LYS A 265 -31.77 8.42 7.70
C LYS A 265 -30.94 8.20 8.95
N TYR A 266 -29.92 7.34 8.80
CA TYR A 266 -28.82 7.24 9.76
C TYR A 266 -27.74 8.26 9.41
N HIS A 267 -27.32 9.01 10.43
CA HIS A 267 -26.30 10.03 10.34
C HIS A 267 -25.05 9.64 11.09
N LEU A 268 -23.92 10.15 10.63
CA LEU A 268 -22.62 9.98 11.26
C LEU A 268 -22.02 11.37 11.55
N ASP A 269 -22.21 11.81 12.79
CA ASP A 269 -21.79 13.15 13.23
C ASP A 269 -20.38 13.14 13.85
N GLY A 270 -19.64 14.25 13.74
CA GLY A 270 -18.37 14.45 14.42
C GLY A 270 -17.23 13.57 13.91
N VAL A 271 -17.01 13.57 12.59
CA VAL A 271 -15.95 12.80 11.92
C VAL A 271 -14.92 13.73 11.28
N MET A 272 -13.77 13.17 10.95
CA MET A 272 -12.78 13.73 10.05
C MET A 272 -12.82 12.90 8.76
N PRO A 273 -13.09 13.52 7.60
CA PRO A 273 -13.09 12.83 6.33
C PRO A 273 -11.64 12.67 5.82
N PRO A 274 -11.38 11.94 4.72
CA PRO A 274 -10.07 11.95 4.07
C PRO A 274 -9.48 13.36 3.87
N ASP A 275 -10.30 14.37 3.62
CA ASP A 275 -9.86 15.76 3.72
C ASP A 275 -9.67 16.23 5.17
N GLU A 276 -8.45 16.01 5.67
CA GLU A 276 -8.04 16.40 7.03
C GLU A 276 -8.00 17.93 7.28
N TYR A 277 -8.31 18.79 6.30
CA TYR A 277 -8.55 20.22 6.58
C TYR A 277 -9.83 20.45 7.37
N TYR A 278 -10.76 19.51 7.34
CA TYR A 278 -12.00 19.56 8.08
C TYR A 278 -12.04 18.45 9.14
N TYR A 279 -12.57 18.78 10.30
CA TYR A 279 -12.77 17.85 11.40
C TYR A 279 -14.04 18.22 12.14
N ASN A 280 -14.56 17.28 12.93
CA ASN A 280 -15.84 17.42 13.60
C ASN A 280 -16.98 17.83 12.65
N VAL A 281 -16.92 17.33 11.41
CA VAL A 281 -17.98 17.52 10.41
C VAL A 281 -19.03 16.42 10.56
N ASN A 282 -20.22 16.68 10.03
CA ASN A 282 -21.31 15.71 10.02
C ASN A 282 -21.49 15.15 8.63
N ASP A 283 -21.80 13.85 8.56
CA ASP A 283 -22.12 13.15 7.32
C ASP A 283 -21.09 13.38 6.21
N SER A 284 -19.81 13.12 6.51
CA SER A 284 -18.79 13.03 5.45
C SER A 284 -19.24 12.03 4.39
N VAL A 285 -19.30 12.46 3.13
CA VAL A 285 -19.79 11.62 2.05
C VAL A 285 -18.92 10.38 1.88
N TYR A 286 -17.60 10.50 1.98
CA TYR A 286 -16.70 9.35 1.94
C TYR A 286 -16.93 8.43 3.14
N THR A 287 -16.91 8.98 4.36
CA THR A 287 -17.02 8.18 5.59
C THR A 287 -18.35 7.44 5.65
N ASN A 288 -19.46 8.10 5.31
CA ASN A 288 -20.77 7.47 5.28
C ASN A 288 -20.87 6.40 4.20
N THR A 289 -20.24 6.62 3.03
CA THR A 289 -20.22 5.61 1.96
C THR A 289 -19.47 4.35 2.39
N VAL A 290 -18.30 4.49 3.04
CA VAL A 290 -17.54 3.31 3.53
C VAL A 290 -18.15 2.67 4.78
N ALA A 291 -18.99 3.39 5.52
CA ALA A 291 -19.79 2.87 6.63
C ALA A 291 -21.04 2.11 6.18
N ASN A 292 -21.34 2.07 4.87
CA ASN A 292 -22.45 1.28 4.35
C ASN A 292 -22.21 -0.23 4.56
N LEU A 293 -23.16 -0.90 5.23
CA LEU A 293 -23.00 -2.29 5.70
C LEU A 293 -23.39 -3.36 4.68
N GLN A 294 -23.63 -2.99 3.41
CA GLN A 294 -24.05 -3.91 2.37
C GLN A 294 -23.12 -5.14 2.24
N PHE A 295 -21.80 -4.94 2.31
CA PHE A 295 -20.85 -6.06 2.25
C PHE A 295 -20.94 -7.00 3.45
N ALA A 296 -21.21 -6.48 4.66
CA ALA A 296 -21.37 -7.31 5.85
C ALA A 296 -22.62 -8.19 5.76
N VAL A 297 -23.72 -7.64 5.24
CA VAL A 297 -24.96 -8.37 4.94
C VAL A 297 -24.69 -9.47 3.90
N GLU A 298 -24.08 -9.12 2.77
CA GLU A 298 -23.75 -10.08 1.71
C GLU A 298 -22.87 -11.22 2.21
N LEU A 299 -21.84 -10.89 3.00
CA LEU A 299 -20.96 -11.89 3.59
C LEU A 299 -21.72 -12.79 4.57
N ALA A 300 -22.62 -12.24 5.38
CA ALA A 300 -23.46 -13.02 6.29
C ALA A 300 -24.37 -14.00 5.52
N GLU A 301 -24.98 -13.57 4.42
CA GLU A 301 -25.75 -14.46 3.55
C GLU A 301 -24.89 -15.57 2.95
N LEU A 302 -23.71 -15.24 2.41
CA LEU A 302 -22.76 -16.20 1.83
C LEU A 302 -22.29 -17.25 2.84
N LEU A 303 -22.13 -16.85 4.10
CA LEU A 303 -21.70 -17.71 5.20
C LEU A 303 -22.86 -18.34 5.98
N GLN A 304 -24.11 -18.06 5.60
CA GLN A 304 -25.32 -18.49 6.31
C GLN A 304 -25.31 -18.06 7.79
N HIS A 305 -24.75 -16.88 8.06
CA HIS A 305 -24.76 -16.24 9.36
C HIS A 305 -26.03 -15.39 9.52
N PRO A 306 -26.73 -15.46 10.67
CA PRO A 306 -27.91 -14.63 10.90
C PRO A 306 -27.50 -13.18 11.15
N ALA A 307 -27.52 -12.35 10.10
CA ALA A 307 -27.23 -10.91 10.20
C ALA A 307 -28.24 -10.18 11.10
N PRO A 308 -27.78 -9.34 12.05
CA PRO A 308 -28.61 -8.37 12.76
C PRO A 308 -29.41 -7.49 11.79
N LYS A 309 -30.67 -7.17 12.15
CA LYS A 309 -31.55 -6.35 11.29
C LYS A 309 -31.03 -4.92 11.15
N GLU A 310 -30.33 -4.45 12.16
CA GLU A 310 -29.68 -3.16 12.22
C GLU A 310 -28.63 -3.01 11.12
N TRP A 311 -27.94 -4.09 10.72
CA TRP A 311 -26.97 -4.03 9.61
C TRP A 311 -27.67 -3.70 8.31
N GLN A 312 -28.78 -4.38 8.01
CA GLN A 312 -29.59 -4.09 6.82
C GLN A 312 -30.15 -2.66 6.87
N ALA A 313 -30.67 -2.24 8.03
CA ALA A 313 -31.24 -0.90 8.18
C ALA A 313 -30.20 0.20 7.92
N VAL A 314 -28.97 0.06 8.43
CA VAL A 314 -27.89 1.02 8.15
C VAL A 314 -27.45 0.95 6.69
N ALA A 315 -27.35 -0.24 6.09
CA ALA A 315 -27.01 -0.38 4.68
C ALA A 315 -28.02 0.32 3.74
N GLU A 316 -29.32 0.27 4.08
CA GLU A 316 -30.39 0.87 3.29
C GLU A 316 -30.58 2.37 3.53
N TYR A 317 -30.40 2.84 4.76
CA TYR A 317 -30.83 4.18 5.18
C TYR A 317 -29.70 5.08 5.69
N ILE A 318 -28.42 4.70 5.59
CA ILE A 318 -27.32 5.63 5.89
C ILE A 318 -27.33 6.80 4.91
N LYS A 319 -27.17 8.02 5.42
CA LYS A 319 -27.18 9.23 4.60
C LYS A 319 -25.92 9.29 3.75
N ILE A 320 -26.10 9.40 2.45
CA ILE A 320 -25.06 9.86 1.52
C ILE A 320 -25.44 11.28 1.09
N PRO A 321 -24.67 12.32 1.44
CA PRO A 321 -24.90 13.69 0.99
C PRO A 321 -25.01 13.78 -0.53
N PHE A 322 -26.06 14.42 -1.02
CA PHE A 322 -26.28 14.66 -2.44
C PHE A 322 -27.06 15.95 -2.64
N ASP A 323 -26.58 16.81 -3.54
CA ASP A 323 -27.25 18.05 -3.94
C ASP A 323 -28.05 17.79 -5.22
N GLU A 324 -29.37 17.70 -5.07
CA GLU A 324 -30.30 17.43 -6.18
C GLU A 324 -30.38 18.59 -7.20
N GLU A 325 -30.08 19.82 -6.80
CA GLU A 325 -30.14 20.98 -7.72
C GLU A 325 -28.92 21.00 -8.63
N HIS A 326 -27.74 20.79 -8.05
CA HIS A 326 -26.46 20.86 -8.76
C HIS A 326 -25.94 19.49 -9.22
N GLN A 327 -26.63 18.40 -8.89
CA GLN A 327 -26.31 17.03 -9.28
C GLN A 327 -24.84 16.66 -8.96
N TYR A 328 -24.41 16.90 -7.72
CA TYR A 328 -23.08 16.51 -7.21
C TYR A 328 -23.17 16.13 -5.73
N HIS A 329 -22.12 15.52 -5.20
CA HIS A 329 -22.01 15.14 -3.80
C HIS A 329 -21.24 16.22 -3.01
N PRO A 330 -21.89 16.96 -2.08
CA PRO A 330 -21.17 17.75 -1.09
C PRO A 330 -20.30 16.85 -0.20
N GLU A 331 -19.11 17.31 0.16
CA GLU A 331 -18.12 16.51 0.88
C GLU A 331 -18.58 16.13 2.29
N TYR A 332 -19.38 16.99 2.90
CA TYR A 332 -20.04 16.78 4.19
C TYR A 332 -21.24 17.73 4.31
N ASP A 333 -22.07 17.54 5.33
CA ASP A 333 -23.21 18.43 5.59
C ASP A 333 -22.76 19.86 5.88
N GLY A 334 -23.21 20.81 5.05
CA GLY A 334 -22.83 22.21 5.16
C GLY A 334 -21.52 22.58 4.46
N TYR A 335 -20.95 21.67 3.66
CA TYR A 335 -19.83 22.01 2.77
C TYR A 335 -20.20 23.17 1.83
N ILE A 336 -19.29 24.14 1.69
CA ILE A 336 -19.48 25.30 0.83
C ILE A 336 -18.68 25.07 -0.45
N LYS A 337 -19.38 24.84 -1.57
CA LYS A 337 -18.75 24.61 -2.89
C LYS A 337 -17.73 25.71 -3.21
N GLY A 338 -16.51 25.29 -3.56
CA GLY A 338 -15.40 26.21 -3.82
C GLY A 338 -14.40 26.31 -2.68
N HIS A 339 -14.71 25.77 -1.50
CA HIS A 339 -13.77 25.73 -0.39
C HIS A 339 -12.59 24.77 -0.67
N PRO A 340 -11.37 25.11 -0.21
CA PRO A 340 -10.19 24.28 -0.43
C PRO A 340 -10.31 22.90 0.19
N VAL A 341 -9.69 21.92 -0.47
CA VAL A 341 -9.63 20.51 -0.06
C VAL A 341 -8.18 20.05 0.01
N LYS A 342 -7.78 19.28 1.05
CA LYS A 342 -6.39 18.80 1.21
C LYS A 342 -6.01 17.76 0.16
N GLN A 343 -6.88 16.77 -0.06
CA GLN A 343 -6.62 15.58 -0.87
C GLN A 343 -7.91 14.96 -1.43
N ALA A 344 -7.79 13.89 -2.23
CA ALA A 344 -8.97 13.22 -2.78
C ALA A 344 -9.91 12.71 -1.68
N ASP A 345 -11.17 13.14 -1.70
CA ASP A 345 -12.24 12.74 -0.78
C ASP A 345 -13.49 12.28 -1.54
N THR A 346 -14.39 13.20 -1.90
CA THR A 346 -15.60 12.92 -2.70
C THR A 346 -15.28 12.22 -4.02
N VAL A 347 -14.14 12.52 -4.63
CA VAL A 347 -13.77 11.88 -5.90
C VAL A 347 -13.46 10.39 -5.77
N LEU A 348 -13.25 9.90 -4.55
CA LEU A 348 -13.05 8.48 -4.24
C LEU A 348 -14.35 7.66 -4.32
N LEU A 349 -15.52 8.31 -4.34
CA LEU A 349 -16.83 7.64 -4.43
C LEU A 349 -16.92 6.77 -5.69
N GLY A 350 -16.49 7.28 -6.85
CA GLY A 350 -16.46 6.50 -8.09
C GLY A 350 -15.41 5.39 -8.08
N TYR A 351 -14.19 5.70 -7.64
CA TYR A 351 -13.11 4.73 -7.43
C TYR A 351 -12.26 5.13 -6.23
N PRO A 352 -11.98 4.25 -5.27
CA PRO A 352 -12.19 2.80 -5.33
C PRO A 352 -13.54 2.29 -4.81
N LEU A 353 -14.43 3.16 -4.31
CA LEU A 353 -15.65 2.68 -3.63
C LEU A 353 -16.66 2.05 -4.59
N GLY A 354 -16.74 2.56 -5.83
CA GLY A 354 -17.65 2.06 -6.85
C GLY A 354 -19.11 2.44 -6.59
N LEU A 355 -19.35 3.60 -5.96
CA LEU A 355 -20.69 4.11 -5.73
C LEU A 355 -21.40 4.34 -7.08
N PRO A 356 -22.56 3.71 -7.34
CA PRO A 356 -23.28 3.91 -8.58
C PRO A 356 -23.77 5.36 -8.72
N MET A 357 -23.40 6.01 -9.82
CA MET A 357 -23.82 7.38 -10.14
C MET A 357 -23.89 7.58 -11.66
N SER A 358 -24.58 8.63 -12.11
CA SER A 358 -24.63 8.98 -13.53
C SER A 358 -23.29 9.57 -13.99
N PRO A 359 -22.94 9.49 -15.29
CA PRO A 359 -21.76 10.17 -15.82
C PRO A 359 -21.78 11.69 -15.62
N GLU A 360 -22.97 12.29 -15.53
CA GLU A 360 -23.16 13.71 -15.22
C GLU A 360 -22.75 14.01 -13.78
N VAL A 361 -23.27 13.26 -12.80
CA VAL A 361 -22.89 13.41 -11.39
C VAL A 361 -21.40 13.17 -11.20
N ARG A 362 -20.86 12.12 -11.83
CA ARG A 362 -19.42 11.81 -11.77
C ARG A 362 -18.56 12.95 -12.30
N ARG A 363 -18.99 13.60 -13.39
CA ARG A 363 -18.33 14.78 -13.95
C ARG A 363 -18.42 15.97 -13.01
N ASN A 364 -19.61 16.24 -12.47
CA ASN A 364 -19.85 17.37 -11.58
C ASN A 364 -19.01 17.26 -10.29
N ASP A 365 -18.86 16.06 -9.73
CA ASP A 365 -17.96 15.82 -8.60
C ASP A 365 -16.51 16.17 -8.97
N LEU A 366 -16.00 15.66 -10.09
CA LEU A 366 -14.62 15.94 -10.52
C LEU A 366 -14.39 17.44 -10.77
N GLU A 367 -15.32 18.12 -11.42
CA GLU A 367 -15.23 19.56 -11.73
C GLU A 367 -15.39 20.44 -10.48
N ALA A 368 -16.14 19.99 -9.48
CA ALA A 368 -16.31 20.71 -8.21
C ALA A 368 -15.01 20.67 -7.38
N TYR A 369 -14.34 19.52 -7.31
CA TYR A 369 -13.24 19.30 -6.37
C TYR A 369 -11.84 19.45 -6.96
N GLU A 370 -11.61 19.16 -8.26
CA GLU A 370 -10.27 19.30 -8.85
C GLU A 370 -9.65 20.70 -8.69
N PRO A 371 -10.35 21.82 -9.00
CA PRO A 371 -9.74 23.15 -8.96
C PRO A 371 -9.48 23.67 -7.54
N VAL A 372 -10.13 23.09 -6.53
CA VAL A 372 -10.01 23.51 -5.12
C VAL A 372 -9.14 22.57 -4.29
N THR A 373 -8.73 21.44 -4.86
CA THR A 373 -7.81 20.50 -4.23
C THR A 373 -6.40 21.10 -4.19
N ASN A 374 -5.75 21.04 -3.02
CA ASN A 374 -4.44 21.64 -2.80
C ASN A 374 -3.40 21.11 -3.82
N PRO A 375 -2.78 21.96 -4.65
CA PRO A 375 -1.76 21.56 -5.62
C PRO A 375 -0.52 20.91 -4.99
N HIS A 376 -0.25 21.21 -3.72
CA HIS A 376 0.84 20.68 -2.91
C HIS A 376 0.36 19.62 -1.90
N GLY A 377 -0.87 19.11 -2.06
CA GLY A 377 -1.37 18.01 -1.25
C GLY A 377 -0.64 16.68 -1.53
N PRO A 378 -0.92 15.65 -0.73
CA PRO A 378 -0.22 14.35 -0.84
C PRO A 378 -0.34 13.69 -2.22
N ALA A 379 0.73 13.00 -2.64
CA ALA A 379 0.90 12.40 -3.97
C ALA A 379 -0.16 11.37 -4.41
N MET A 380 -1.06 10.94 -3.52
CA MET A 380 -2.11 9.97 -3.82
C MET A 380 -3.31 10.56 -4.58
N THR A 381 -3.48 11.87 -4.52
CA THR A 381 -4.67 12.59 -4.97
C THR A 381 -4.86 12.57 -6.49
N TRP A 382 -3.83 12.95 -7.24
CA TRP A 382 -3.94 13.17 -8.69
C TRP A 382 -4.18 11.88 -9.47
N GLY A 383 -3.68 10.75 -8.98
CA GLY A 383 -3.98 9.43 -9.55
C GLY A 383 -5.49 9.11 -9.49
N MET A 384 -6.18 9.49 -8.41
CA MET A 384 -7.61 9.22 -8.25
C MET A 384 -8.47 10.10 -9.16
N PHE A 385 -8.12 11.39 -9.31
CA PHE A 385 -8.75 12.26 -10.31
C PHE A 385 -8.49 11.75 -11.73
N ALA A 386 -7.27 11.31 -12.05
CA ALA A 386 -6.96 10.75 -13.37
C ALA A 386 -7.83 9.52 -13.70
N ILE A 387 -8.06 8.63 -12.72
CA ILE A 387 -9.00 7.49 -12.89
C ILE A 387 -10.42 7.99 -13.18
N GLY A 388 -10.89 9.00 -12.44
CA GLY A 388 -12.22 9.57 -12.64
C GLY A 388 -12.43 10.16 -14.03
N TRP A 389 -11.44 10.90 -14.54
CA TRP A 389 -11.50 11.44 -15.90
C TRP A 389 -11.40 10.37 -16.99
N LEU A 390 -10.54 9.35 -16.80
CA LEU A 390 -10.46 8.21 -17.71
C LEU A 390 -11.78 7.44 -17.78
N GLU A 391 -12.48 7.30 -16.67
CA GLU A 391 -13.81 6.69 -16.61
C GLU A 391 -14.86 7.43 -17.45
N LEU A 392 -14.70 8.76 -17.59
CA LEU A 392 -15.55 9.61 -18.44
C LEU A 392 -15.04 9.77 -19.88
N GLY A 393 -13.94 9.09 -20.25
CA GLY A 393 -13.32 9.19 -21.57
C GLY A 393 -12.47 10.45 -21.79
N GLU A 394 -12.16 11.22 -20.75
CA GLU A 394 -11.44 12.49 -20.80
C GLU A 394 -9.92 12.27 -20.66
N ALA A 395 -9.32 11.63 -21.67
CA ALA A 395 -7.91 11.22 -21.66
C ALA A 395 -6.93 12.38 -21.43
N GLU A 396 -7.20 13.53 -22.04
CA GLU A 396 -6.32 14.72 -21.96
C GLU A 396 -6.28 15.31 -20.56
N LYS A 397 -7.44 15.41 -19.89
CA LYS A 397 -7.51 15.85 -18.49
C LYS A 397 -6.76 14.88 -17.58
N ALA A 398 -6.96 13.58 -17.76
CA ALA A 398 -6.26 12.57 -16.98
C ALA A 398 -4.74 12.60 -17.17
N GLN A 399 -4.27 12.83 -18.40
CA GLN A 399 -2.84 12.92 -18.72
C GLN A 399 -2.17 14.08 -17.96
N LEU A 400 -2.80 15.26 -17.92
CA LEU A 400 -2.30 16.42 -17.17
C LEU A 400 -2.15 16.13 -15.67
N LEU A 401 -3.04 15.29 -15.11
CA LEU A 401 -3.00 14.91 -13.71
C LEU A 401 -1.94 13.84 -13.42
N LEU A 402 -1.72 12.92 -14.35
CA LEU A 402 -0.61 11.96 -14.27
C LEU A 402 0.74 12.67 -14.35
N GLU A 403 0.86 13.73 -15.15
CA GLU A 403 2.03 14.62 -15.17
C GLU A 403 2.31 15.24 -13.80
N LYS A 404 1.26 15.60 -13.04
CA LYS A 404 1.43 16.06 -11.64
C LYS A 404 2.02 14.97 -10.75
N CYS A 405 1.62 13.70 -10.90
CA CYS A 405 2.19 12.59 -10.12
C CYS A 405 3.70 12.43 -10.35
N PHE A 406 4.20 12.69 -11.56
CA PHE A 406 5.64 12.59 -11.86
C PHE A 406 6.47 13.64 -11.10
N ASN A 407 5.88 14.76 -10.67
CA ASN A 407 6.58 15.77 -9.87
C ASN A 407 6.94 15.28 -8.46
N ASN A 408 6.29 14.21 -7.98
CA ASN A 408 6.63 13.58 -6.71
C ASN A 408 7.86 12.66 -6.81
N ILE A 409 8.45 12.51 -7.99
CA ILE A 409 9.57 11.60 -8.23
C ILE A 409 10.89 12.37 -8.14
N GLN A 410 11.70 12.03 -7.15
CA GLN A 410 12.96 12.70 -6.83
C GLN A 410 14.14 11.94 -7.43
N GLY A 411 14.90 12.63 -8.28
CA GLY A 411 16.14 12.11 -8.85
C GLY A 411 17.26 11.96 -7.81
N PRO A 412 18.35 11.25 -8.15
CA PRO A 412 18.58 10.57 -9.44
C PRO A 412 17.93 9.16 -9.50
N PHE A 413 17.54 8.59 -8.36
CA PHE A 413 17.07 7.20 -8.26
C PHE A 413 15.54 7.04 -8.28
N GLN A 414 14.82 8.08 -8.68
CA GLN A 414 13.36 8.09 -8.82
C GLN A 414 12.63 7.74 -7.51
N VAL A 415 13.10 8.28 -6.39
CA VAL A 415 12.50 8.08 -5.06
C VAL A 415 11.25 8.95 -4.94
N TRP A 416 10.12 8.37 -4.55
CA TRP A 416 8.86 9.10 -4.41
C TRP A 416 8.80 9.87 -3.08
N SER A 417 8.41 11.14 -3.14
CA SER A 417 8.09 11.99 -1.99
C SER A 417 6.59 12.24 -1.88
N GLU A 418 6.12 12.49 -0.66
CA GLU A 418 4.73 12.84 -0.36
C GLU A 418 4.30 14.12 -1.07
N SER A 419 5.14 15.16 -0.99
CA SER A 419 4.94 16.45 -1.67
C SER A 419 5.80 16.55 -2.92
N SER A 420 5.37 17.35 -3.90
CA SER A 420 6.08 17.54 -5.18
C SER A 420 7.41 18.29 -5.02
N ASP A 421 7.58 19.06 -3.95
CA ASP A 421 8.82 19.77 -3.62
C ASP A 421 9.87 18.90 -2.90
N GLY A 422 9.60 17.60 -2.72
CA GLY A 422 10.48 16.68 -2.00
C GLY A 422 10.35 16.72 -0.48
N SER A 423 9.42 17.51 0.06
CA SER A 423 9.08 17.51 1.49
C SER A 423 8.16 16.34 1.87
N GLY A 424 7.90 16.21 3.17
CA GLY A 424 7.11 15.12 3.73
C GLY A 424 7.82 13.77 3.74
N ALA A 425 7.03 12.69 3.75
CA ALA A 425 7.54 11.32 3.76
C ALA A 425 8.27 10.97 2.46
N VAL A 426 9.37 10.22 2.58
CA VAL A 426 10.16 9.70 1.45
C VAL A 426 9.94 8.20 1.28
N ASN A 427 10.07 7.71 0.04
CA ASN A 427 9.58 6.39 -0.35
C ASN A 427 8.08 6.29 -0.11
N PHE A 428 7.34 7.33 -0.54
CA PHE A 428 5.92 7.49 -0.27
C PHE A 428 5.09 6.46 -1.07
N LEU A 429 4.90 5.30 -0.45
CA LEU A 429 4.26 4.13 -1.07
C LEU A 429 2.82 4.41 -1.51
N THR A 430 2.10 5.27 -0.79
CA THR A 430 0.71 5.61 -1.10
C THR A 430 0.61 6.36 -2.43
N GLY A 431 1.54 7.29 -2.71
CA GLY A 431 1.64 7.96 -4.01
C GLY A 431 1.97 6.98 -5.14
N MET A 432 2.95 6.10 -4.93
CA MET A 432 3.32 5.06 -5.90
C MET A 432 2.13 4.13 -6.21
N GLY A 433 1.38 3.74 -5.17
CA GLY A 433 0.18 2.92 -5.28
C GLY A 433 -0.96 3.62 -6.02
N GLY A 434 -1.19 4.91 -5.73
CA GLY A 434 -2.18 5.73 -6.44
C GLY A 434 -1.86 5.86 -7.93
N PHE A 435 -0.59 6.11 -8.27
CA PHE A 435 -0.14 6.16 -9.67
C PHE A 435 -0.31 4.81 -10.38
N LEU A 436 0.13 3.71 -9.75
CA LEU A 436 -0.04 2.37 -10.32
C LEU A 436 -1.53 2.03 -10.53
N GLN A 437 -2.39 2.47 -9.62
CA GLN A 437 -3.82 2.28 -9.75
C GLN A 437 -4.40 3.09 -10.93
N ALA A 438 -3.89 4.29 -11.20
CA ALA A 438 -4.30 5.04 -12.38
C ALA A 438 -3.93 4.33 -13.69
N VAL A 439 -2.75 3.70 -13.72
CA VAL A 439 -2.35 2.85 -14.86
C VAL A 439 -3.27 1.64 -15.02
N LEU A 440 -3.50 0.89 -13.94
CA LEU A 440 -4.27 -0.35 -14.00
C LEU A 440 -5.78 -0.10 -14.07
N PHE A 441 -6.36 0.60 -13.12
CA PHE A 441 -7.82 0.80 -13.02
C PHE A 441 -8.31 2.00 -13.83
N GLY A 442 -7.45 2.98 -14.13
CA GLY A 442 -7.81 4.10 -15.02
C GLY A 442 -7.80 3.67 -16.48
N TYR A 443 -6.62 3.50 -17.08
CA TYR A 443 -6.51 3.27 -18.53
C TYR A 443 -7.15 1.98 -19.02
N THR A 444 -7.15 0.93 -18.20
CA THR A 444 -7.79 -0.34 -18.56
C THR A 444 -9.27 -0.36 -18.15
N GLY A 445 -9.68 0.59 -17.31
CA GLY A 445 -11.00 0.65 -16.72
C GLY A 445 -11.37 -0.56 -15.85
N PHE A 446 -10.40 -1.42 -15.50
CA PHE A 446 -10.66 -2.62 -14.70
C PHE A 446 -11.43 -2.27 -13.43
N ARG A 447 -12.51 -3.01 -13.15
CA ARG A 447 -13.35 -2.91 -11.95
C ARG A 447 -13.74 -4.31 -11.49
N LEU A 448 -13.89 -4.45 -10.17
CA LEU A 448 -14.37 -5.66 -9.52
C LEU A 448 -15.85 -5.49 -9.20
N VAL A 449 -16.70 -6.38 -9.70
CA VAL A 449 -18.16 -6.33 -9.47
C VAL A 449 -18.69 -7.69 -9.00
N LEU A 450 -19.68 -7.67 -8.12
CA LEU A 450 -20.46 -8.85 -7.77
C LEU A 450 -21.53 -9.07 -8.84
N ASN A 451 -21.65 -10.28 -9.41
CA ASN A 451 -22.67 -10.56 -10.43
C ASN A 451 -23.98 -11.03 -9.77
N PRO A 452 -25.08 -10.25 -9.84
CA PRO A 452 -26.30 -10.52 -9.06
C PRO A 452 -27.01 -11.83 -9.45
N GLY A 453 -26.91 -12.24 -10.72
CA GLY A 453 -27.66 -13.39 -11.23
C GLY A 453 -27.04 -14.75 -10.95
N ASN A 454 -25.74 -14.81 -10.68
CA ASN A 454 -24.98 -16.06 -10.65
C ASN A 454 -24.10 -16.23 -9.41
N LYS A 455 -24.10 -15.26 -8.47
CA LYS A 455 -23.21 -15.25 -7.29
C LYS A 455 -21.72 -15.49 -7.63
N HIS A 456 -21.32 -15.16 -8.86
CA HIS A 456 -19.95 -15.23 -9.35
C HIS A 456 -19.38 -13.82 -9.45
N PHE A 457 -18.08 -13.65 -9.25
CA PHE A 457 -17.44 -12.34 -9.30
C PHE A 457 -17.00 -12.01 -10.73
N GLY A 458 -17.30 -10.79 -11.18
CA GLY A 458 -17.08 -10.33 -12.55
C GLY A 458 -15.97 -9.29 -12.63
N VAL A 459 -15.22 -9.32 -13.73
CA VAL A 459 -14.34 -8.23 -14.14
C VAL A 459 -15.08 -7.39 -15.19
N PHE A 460 -15.19 -6.09 -14.94
CA PHE A 460 -15.63 -5.13 -15.94
C PHE A 460 -14.42 -4.32 -16.41
N SER A 461 -14.19 -4.28 -17.72
CA SER A 461 -13.23 -3.37 -18.36
C SER A 461 -14.03 -2.60 -19.42
N PRO A 462 -14.38 -1.31 -19.18
CA PRO A 462 -14.73 -0.40 -20.24
C PRO A 462 -13.49 -0.12 -21.12
N GLN A 463 -13.74 0.33 -22.34
CA GLN A 463 -12.76 0.51 -23.41
C GLN A 463 -11.41 1.10 -22.91
N CYS A 464 -10.27 0.49 -23.29
CA CYS A 464 -8.98 1.12 -23.01
C CYS A 464 -8.91 2.51 -23.64
N VAL A 465 -8.63 3.51 -22.82
CA VAL A 465 -8.40 4.87 -23.29
C VAL A 465 -6.94 4.95 -23.77
N HIS A 466 -6.72 5.27 -25.04
CA HIS A 466 -5.37 5.49 -25.56
C HIS A 466 -4.97 6.95 -25.37
N SER A 467 -3.78 7.19 -24.82
CA SER A 467 -3.04 8.43 -25.03
C SER A 467 -2.28 8.31 -26.36
N ASP A 468 -2.92 8.62 -27.49
CA ASP A 468 -2.16 8.83 -28.72
C ASP A 468 -2.69 10.01 -29.52
N THR A 469 -1.97 11.12 -29.41
CA THR A 469 -1.94 12.22 -30.37
C THR A 469 -1.22 11.76 -31.64
N ASN A 470 -1.84 10.88 -32.43
CA ASN A 470 -1.70 10.75 -33.89
C ASN A 470 -2.33 9.43 -34.38
N PRO A 471 -3.30 9.46 -35.32
CA PRO A 471 -3.99 8.26 -35.81
C PRO A 471 -3.13 7.27 -36.62
N GLY A 472 -1.80 7.46 -36.70
CA GLY A 472 -0.92 6.76 -37.65
C GLY A 472 0.10 5.79 -37.05
N ASN A 473 0.24 5.65 -35.72
CA ASN A 473 1.33 4.83 -35.15
C ASN A 473 1.01 4.14 -33.81
N THR A 474 -0.23 3.68 -33.62
CA THR A 474 -0.58 2.88 -32.44
C THR A 474 0.02 1.47 -32.55
N LYS A 475 1.12 1.22 -31.84
CA LYS A 475 1.49 -0.17 -31.52
C LYS A 475 0.48 -0.70 -30.50
N PRO A 476 -0.17 -1.86 -30.73
CA PRO A 476 -1.08 -2.42 -29.75
C PRO A 476 -0.31 -2.76 -28.47
N CYS A 477 -0.62 -2.08 -27.36
CA CYS A 477 -0.14 -2.46 -26.05
C CYS A 477 -0.80 -3.79 -25.66
N ASN A 478 -0.04 -4.89 -25.72
CA ASN A 478 -0.46 -6.20 -25.22
C ASN A 478 -0.41 -6.23 -23.68
N LEU A 479 -1.29 -5.46 -23.03
CA LEU A 479 -1.49 -5.54 -21.58
C LEU A 479 -2.36 -6.76 -21.26
N GLN A 480 -1.92 -7.57 -20.30
CA GLN A 480 -2.64 -8.73 -19.81
C GLN A 480 -2.69 -8.67 -18.28
N VAL A 481 -3.88 -8.81 -17.70
CA VAL A 481 -4.03 -9.05 -16.27
C VAL A 481 -3.98 -10.55 -16.04
N VAL A 482 -3.06 -11.02 -15.20
CA VAL A 482 -2.97 -12.45 -14.83
C VAL A 482 -3.43 -12.62 -13.39
N LEU A 483 -4.59 -13.24 -13.21
CA LEU A 483 -5.09 -13.62 -11.89
C LEU A 483 -4.29 -14.82 -11.39
N LYS A 484 -3.31 -14.59 -10.49
CA LYS A 484 -2.37 -15.64 -10.05
C LYS A 484 -3.03 -16.87 -9.42
N ALA A 485 -4.18 -16.72 -8.76
CA ALA A 485 -4.88 -17.82 -8.11
C ALA A 485 -5.51 -18.80 -9.11
N SER A 486 -6.00 -18.31 -10.25
CA SER A 486 -6.64 -19.11 -11.30
C SER A 486 -5.76 -19.36 -12.52
N GLY A 487 -4.67 -18.59 -12.67
CA GLY A 487 -3.87 -18.53 -13.89
C GLY A 487 -4.59 -17.82 -15.05
N THR A 488 -5.79 -17.27 -14.84
CA THR A 488 -6.59 -16.62 -15.88
C THR A 488 -5.85 -15.40 -16.42
N LYS A 489 -5.60 -15.38 -17.73
CA LYS A 489 -5.06 -14.23 -18.44
C LYS A 489 -6.21 -13.48 -19.09
N ILE A 490 -6.46 -12.26 -18.64
CA ILE A 490 -7.47 -11.37 -19.21
C ILE A 490 -6.72 -10.41 -20.15
N PRO A 491 -6.85 -10.56 -21.48
CA PRO A 491 -6.25 -9.63 -22.42
C PRO A 491 -6.98 -8.30 -22.37
N LEU A 492 -6.27 -7.22 -22.07
CA LEU A 492 -6.79 -5.87 -22.14
C LEU A 492 -6.72 -5.43 -23.60
N THR A 493 -7.79 -5.68 -24.35
CA THR A 493 -7.85 -5.35 -25.78
C THR A 493 -8.51 -4.00 -25.93
N PRO A 494 -7.88 -3.02 -26.60
CA PRO A 494 -8.48 -1.71 -26.80
C PRO A 494 -9.82 -1.77 -27.54
N GLY A 495 -10.78 -0.94 -27.12
CA GLY A 495 -12.02 -0.70 -27.87
C GLY A 495 -13.14 -1.75 -27.75
N LYS A 496 -13.05 -2.78 -26.89
CA LYS A 496 -14.19 -3.68 -26.59
C LYS A 496 -14.45 -3.76 -25.10
N ALA A 497 -15.59 -3.24 -24.65
CA ALA A 497 -16.10 -3.55 -23.32
C ALA A 497 -16.40 -5.06 -23.26
N GLN A 498 -15.75 -5.78 -22.35
CA GLN A 498 -16.03 -7.19 -22.10
C GLN A 498 -16.37 -7.37 -20.63
N VAL A 499 -17.59 -7.84 -20.36
CA VAL A 499 -17.91 -8.47 -19.07
C VAL A 499 -17.42 -9.91 -19.21
N GLN A 500 -16.30 -10.24 -18.58
CA GLN A 500 -15.88 -11.63 -18.44
C GLN A 500 -16.27 -12.14 -17.05
N THR A 501 -17.24 -13.04 -17.01
CA THR A 501 -17.50 -13.89 -15.84
C THR A 501 -16.35 -14.87 -15.69
N CYS A 502 -15.47 -14.65 -14.71
CA CYS A 502 -14.51 -15.66 -14.31
C CYS A 502 -15.25 -16.66 -13.42
N SER A 503 -15.66 -17.80 -13.99
CA SER A 503 -16.13 -18.94 -13.19
C SER A 503 -14.91 -19.79 -12.83
N LEU A 504 -14.47 -19.72 -11.58
CA LEU A 504 -13.51 -20.67 -11.01
C LEU A 504 -14.26 -21.99 -10.78
N ASN A 505 -14.19 -22.91 -11.74
CA ASN A 505 -14.59 -24.30 -11.52
C ASN A 505 -13.55 -24.96 -10.61
N ILE A 506 -13.71 -24.80 -9.29
CA ILE A 506 -13.04 -25.65 -8.31
C ILE A 506 -13.81 -26.97 -8.28
N SER A 507 -13.49 -27.87 -9.23
CA SER A 507 -13.78 -29.28 -8.99
C SER A 507 -12.96 -29.69 -7.77
N ALA A 508 -13.66 -29.97 -6.66
CA ALA A 508 -13.05 -30.53 -5.48
C ALA A 508 -12.46 -31.89 -5.86
N HIS A 509 -11.17 -31.93 -6.21
CA HIS A 509 -10.42 -33.17 -6.26
C HIS A 509 -10.02 -33.51 -4.81
N PRO A 510 -10.58 -34.57 -4.21
CA PRO A 510 -10.06 -35.07 -2.96
C PRO A 510 -8.75 -35.78 -3.31
N ASN A 511 -7.62 -35.21 -2.91
CA ASN A 511 -6.30 -35.84 -2.67
C ASN A 511 -5.16 -34.88 -3.01
N ILE A 512 -4.86 -33.96 -2.08
CA ILE A 512 -3.48 -33.52 -1.87
C ILE A 512 -3.15 -33.87 -0.42
N PRO A 513 -2.15 -34.73 -0.16
CA PRO A 513 -1.87 -35.19 1.19
C PRO A 513 -1.31 -34.03 2.02
N ILE A 514 -2.02 -33.71 3.10
CA ILE A 514 -1.48 -32.94 4.21
C ILE A 514 -0.28 -33.72 4.74
N HIS A 515 0.94 -33.23 4.50
CA HIS A 515 2.13 -33.73 5.18
C HIS A 515 1.99 -33.41 6.68
N LYS A 516 1.39 -34.34 7.43
CA LYS A 516 1.57 -34.40 8.88
C LYS A 516 3.04 -34.75 9.12
N SER A 517 3.82 -33.80 9.62
CA SER A 517 5.12 -34.11 10.21
C SER A 517 4.87 -34.93 11.48
N ASN A 518 5.06 -36.25 11.37
CA ASN A 518 5.15 -37.11 12.53
C ASN A 518 6.46 -36.79 13.26
N ALA A 519 6.39 -35.91 14.26
CA ALA A 519 7.41 -35.82 15.29
C ALA A 519 7.33 -37.09 16.16
N SER A 520 8.03 -38.14 15.72
CA SER A 520 8.32 -39.29 16.57
C SER A 520 9.35 -38.87 17.61
N ARG A 521 8.91 -38.78 18.87
CA ARG A 521 9.79 -38.67 20.03
C ARG A 521 10.49 -40.02 20.22
N GLY A 522 11.73 -40.12 19.75
CA GLY A 522 12.68 -41.13 20.22
C GLY A 522 13.34 -40.64 21.51
N HIS A 523 12.88 -41.13 22.66
CA HIS A 523 13.70 -41.19 23.86
C HIS A 523 14.47 -42.51 23.81
N SER A 524 15.80 -42.44 23.71
CA SER A 524 16.69 -43.52 24.12
C SER A 524 17.55 -43.00 25.26
N ALA A 525 17.31 -43.57 26.44
CA ALA A 525 18.15 -43.41 27.62
C ALA A 525 19.44 -44.22 27.44
N SER A 526 20.59 -43.56 27.60
CA SER A 526 21.79 -44.03 28.29
C SER A 526 22.83 -42.91 28.28
#